data_AF-A0A1V5HKP6-F1
#
_entry.id   AF-A0A1V5HKP6-F1
#
_cell.length_a   1.000
_cell.length_b   1.000
_cell.length_c   1.000
_cell.angle_alpha   90.00
_cell.angle_beta   90.00
_cell.angle_gamma   90.00
#
_symmetry.space_group_name_H-M   'P 1'
#
loop_
_entity.id
_entity.type
_entity.pdbx_description
1 polymer ?
#
loop_
_entity_poly.entity_id
_entity_poly.type
_entity_poly.pdbx_seq_one_letter_code
_entity_poly.pdbx_strand_id
1 'polypeptide(L)'
;MFKRKYLKPFDHKIYLASPTMHGEELKYMTEAYNTNWMSTIGENINEVERIAAEKAGMKYAVALCNCTSALHLCVKFAGEKLYGKPMISHGALEGKRVFCSDMTFNAIVNPVALEKAF
;
A
#
# COMPACT_ATOMS: atom_id res chain seq x y z
N MET A 1 10.29 23.82 21.43
CA MET A 1 10.19 24.25 20.02
C MET A 1 11.54 24.81 19.59
N PHE A 2 12.33 24.07 18.80
CA PHE A 2 13.67 24.48 18.36
C PHE A 2 13.58 25.69 17.41
N LYS A 3 13.87 26.91 17.89
CA LYS A 3 14.05 28.06 17.01
C LYS A 3 15.48 28.06 16.47
N ARG A 4 15.67 27.62 15.23
CA ARG A 4 16.97 27.68 14.54
C ARG A 4 17.32 29.15 14.28
N LYS A 5 18.34 29.68 14.98
CA LYS A 5 18.77 31.10 14.95
C LYS A 5 19.14 31.65 13.56
N TYR A 6 19.38 30.79 12.58
CA TYR A 6 19.92 31.17 11.26
C TYR A 6 19.01 30.80 10.08
N LEU A 7 17.80 30.30 10.32
CA LEU A 7 16.84 29.99 9.25
C LEU A 7 15.71 31.01 9.26
N LYS A 8 15.68 31.88 8.25
CA LYS A 8 14.51 32.71 7.96
C LYS A 8 13.40 31.79 7.39
N PRO A 9 12.22 31.70 8.03
CA PRO A 9 11.09 30.99 7.45
C PRO A 9 10.68 31.60 6.11
N PHE A 10 10.12 30.79 5.21
CA PHE A 10 9.50 31.30 3.99
C PHE A 10 8.30 32.20 4.34
N ASP A 11 8.06 33.22 3.51
CA ASP A 11 6.96 34.16 3.70
C ASP A 11 5.58 33.47 3.55
N HIS A 12 5.54 32.36 2.80
CA HIS A 12 4.37 31.49 2.66
C HIS A 12 4.72 30.03 2.94
N LYS A 13 3.74 29.25 3.42
CA LYS A 13 3.90 27.82 3.67
C LYS A 13 4.09 27.08 2.34
N ILE A 14 5.23 26.42 2.20
CA ILE A 14 5.54 25.57 1.05
C ILE A 14 5.22 24.12 1.43
N TYR A 15 4.23 23.52 0.76
CA TYR A 15 3.88 22.11 0.95
C TYR A 15 4.84 21.24 0.12
N LEU A 16 5.33 20.15 0.71
CA LEU A 16 6.17 19.18 0.00
C LEU A 16 5.35 18.34 -1.00
N ALA A 17 4.11 18.01 -0.63
CA ALA A 17 3.14 17.34 -1.47
C ALA A 17 1.74 17.85 -1.10
N SER A 18 0.93 18.14 -2.11
CA SER A 18 -0.50 18.46 -1.97
C SER A 18 -1.32 17.40 -2.69
N PRO A 19 -2.52 17.06 -2.22
CA PRO A 19 -3.47 16.30 -3.03
C PRO A 19 -3.72 17.03 -4.35
N THR A 20 -3.67 16.29 -5.46
CA THR A 20 -3.94 16.83 -6.79
C THR A 20 -5.18 16.15 -7.34
N MET A 21 -6.19 16.95 -7.67
CA MET A 21 -7.41 16.50 -8.36
C MET A 21 -7.28 16.91 -9.83
N HIS A 22 -7.48 15.96 -10.74
CA HIS A 22 -7.30 16.10 -12.18
C HIS A 22 -8.63 16.35 -12.92
N GLY A 23 -9.77 16.30 -12.22
CA GLY A 23 -11.09 16.73 -12.68
C GLY A 23 -12.15 15.62 -12.60
N GLU A 24 -11.84 14.44 -13.11
CA GLU A 24 -12.81 13.34 -13.22
C GLU A 24 -13.05 12.59 -11.90
N GLU A 25 -12.23 12.81 -10.86
CA GLU A 25 -12.35 12.07 -9.60
C GLU A 25 -13.72 12.24 -8.96
N LEU A 26 -14.30 13.45 -9.00
CA LEU A 26 -15.64 13.69 -8.44
C LEU A 26 -16.71 12.93 -9.22
N LYS A 27 -16.59 12.85 -10.54
CA LYS A 27 -17.52 12.09 -11.38
C LYS A 27 -17.52 10.61 -11.03
N TYR A 28 -16.34 9.98 -10.89
CA TYR A 28 -16.25 8.57 -10.50
C TYR A 28 -16.80 8.30 -9.10
N MET A 29 -16.59 9.24 -8.17
CA MET A 29 -17.20 9.16 -6.84
C MET A 29 -18.73 9.27 -6.90
N THR A 30 -19.26 10.21 -7.69
CA THR A 30 -20.71 10.36 -7.89
C THR A 30 -21.32 9.14 -8.58
N GLU A 31 -20.63 8.52 -9.53
CA GLU A 31 -21.05 7.29 -10.19
C GLU A 31 -21.14 6.12 -9.21
N ALA A 32 -20.11 5.90 -8.40
CA ALA A 32 -20.12 4.86 -7.36
C ALA A 32 -21.27 5.06 -6.36
N TYR A 33 -21.54 6.31 -5.99
CA TYR A 33 -22.67 6.65 -5.12
C TYR A 33 -24.02 6.35 -5.78
N ASN A 34 -24.24 6.83 -7.01
CA ASN A 34 -25.51 6.67 -7.72
C ASN A 34 -25.83 5.21 -8.07
N THR A 35 -24.78 4.41 -8.32
CA THR A 35 -24.91 2.97 -8.60
C THR A 35 -24.95 2.11 -7.33
N ASN A 36 -24.91 2.76 -6.15
CA ASN A 36 -24.91 2.12 -4.83
C ASN A 36 -23.74 1.13 -4.60
N TRP A 37 -22.60 1.38 -5.25
CA TRP A 37 -21.37 0.60 -5.12
C TRP A 37 -20.37 1.29 -4.18
N MET A 38 -20.81 1.67 -2.98
CA MET A 38 -19.96 2.25 -1.94
C MET A 38 -19.35 1.16 -1.04
N SER A 39 -18.78 0.12 -1.65
CA SER A 39 -18.24 -1.05 -0.97
C SER A 39 -16.88 -1.46 -1.54
N THR A 40 -16.35 -2.62 -1.15
CA THR A 40 -15.11 -3.19 -1.70
C THR A 40 -15.29 -3.89 -3.06
N ILE A 41 -16.46 -3.73 -3.67
CA ILE A 41 -16.80 -4.25 -5.00
C ILE A 41 -17.47 -3.13 -5.81
N GLY A 42 -17.19 -3.08 -7.10
CA GLY A 42 -17.76 -2.09 -8.02
C GLY A 42 -16.94 -1.89 -9.29
N GLU A 43 -17.56 -1.31 -10.31
CA GLU A 43 -16.97 -1.13 -11.65
C GLU A 43 -15.66 -0.33 -11.63
N ASN A 44 -15.61 0.74 -10.83
CA ASN A 44 -14.40 1.56 -10.68
C ASN A 44 -13.19 0.74 -10.17
N ILE A 45 -13.42 -0.25 -9.30
CA ILE A 45 -12.36 -1.12 -8.76
C ILE A 45 -11.90 -2.10 -9.85
N ASN A 46 -12.84 -2.72 -10.56
CA ASN A 46 -12.52 -3.62 -11.67
C ASN A 46 -11.67 -2.92 -12.73
N GLU A 47 -12.03 -1.69 -13.09
CA GLU A 47 -11.34 -0.94 -14.13
C GLU A 47 -9.96 -0.46 -13.67
N VAL A 48 -9.80 -0.02 -12.42
CA VAL A 48 -8.47 0.36 -11.92
C VAL A 48 -7.54 -0.85 -11.83
N GLU A 49 -8.04 -2.03 -11.45
CA GLU A 49 -7.27 -3.28 -11.47
C GLU A 49 -6.87 -3.66 -12.90
N ARG A 50 -7.79 -3.60 -13.86
CA ARG A 50 -7.52 -3.87 -15.28
C ARG A 50 -6.45 -2.94 -15.84
N ILE A 51 -6.60 -1.62 -15.65
CA ILE A 51 -5.65 -0.61 -16.11
C ILE A 51 -4.30 -0.79 -15.42
N ALA A 52 -4.28 -1.08 -14.11
CA ALA A 52 -3.03 -1.29 -13.37
C ALA A 52 -2.29 -2.53 -13.87
N ALA A 53 -2.99 -3.64 -14.12
CA ALA A 53 -2.40 -4.86 -14.68
C ALA A 53 -1.80 -4.60 -16.07
N GLU A 54 -2.56 -3.93 -16.95
CA GLU A 54 -2.12 -3.55 -18.29
C GLU A 54 -0.87 -2.65 -18.25
N LYS A 55 -0.90 -1.57 -17.47
CA LYS A 55 0.22 -0.63 -17.34
C LYS A 55 1.46 -1.25 -16.71
N ALA A 56 1.29 -2.17 -15.77
CA ALA A 56 2.39 -2.88 -15.14
C ALA A 56 2.92 -4.05 -15.98
N GLY A 57 2.27 -4.39 -17.09
CA GLY A 57 2.60 -5.58 -17.90
C GLY A 57 2.38 -6.90 -17.15
N MET A 58 1.50 -6.91 -16.15
CA MET A 58 1.20 -8.06 -15.31
C MET A 58 -0.10 -8.73 -15.76
N LYS A 59 -0.24 -10.03 -15.48
CA LYS A 59 -1.46 -10.79 -15.81
C LYS A 59 -2.65 -10.39 -14.94
N TYR A 60 -2.38 -9.97 -13.70
CA TYR A 60 -3.39 -9.64 -12.70
C TYR A 60 -2.92 -8.46 -11.84
N ALA A 61 -3.88 -7.68 -11.34
CA ALA A 61 -3.70 -6.71 -10.27
C ALA A 61 -4.85 -6.87 -9.27
N VAL A 62 -4.60 -6.54 -8.01
CA VAL A 62 -5.59 -6.60 -6.94
C VAL A 62 -5.50 -5.31 -6.14
N ALA A 63 -6.61 -4.57 -6.07
CA ALA A 63 -6.73 -3.34 -5.32
C ALA A 63 -6.88 -3.66 -3.82
N LEU A 64 -6.11 -2.95 -3.00
CA LEU A 64 -6.15 -3.05 -1.54
C LEU A 64 -6.25 -1.65 -0.93
N CYS A 65 -6.59 -1.59 0.36
CA CYS A 65 -6.81 -0.33 1.05
C CYS A 65 -5.57 0.58 1.12
N ASN A 66 -4.36 0.00 1.08
CA ASN A 66 -3.09 0.73 1.01
C ASN A 66 -1.92 -0.21 0.65
N CYS A 67 -0.75 0.39 0.41
CA CYS A 67 0.47 -0.34 0.05
C CYS A 67 1.02 -1.23 1.19
N THR A 68 0.85 -0.86 2.47
CA THR A 68 1.31 -1.69 3.61
C THR A 68 0.57 -3.03 3.64
N SER A 69 -0.74 -3.01 3.45
CA SER A 69 -1.56 -4.23 3.38
C SER A 69 -1.21 -5.07 2.15
N ALA A 70 -0.90 -4.43 1.01
CA ALA A 70 -0.41 -5.12 -0.18
C ALA A 70 0.91 -5.85 0.08
N LEU A 71 1.89 -5.16 0.66
CA LEU A 71 3.17 -5.76 1.03
C LEU A 71 3.00 -6.89 2.05
N HIS A 72 2.11 -6.74 3.03
CA HIS A 72 1.80 -7.79 3.98
C HIS A 72 1.25 -9.05 3.32
N LEU A 73 0.26 -8.91 2.43
CA LEU A 73 -0.29 -10.03 1.69
C LEU A 73 0.77 -10.71 0.81
N CYS A 74 1.61 -9.93 0.13
CA CYS A 74 2.71 -10.47 -0.69
C CYS A 74 3.72 -11.27 0.15
N VAL A 75 4.14 -10.75 1.29
CA VAL A 75 5.11 -11.42 2.19
C VAL A 75 4.53 -12.72 2.74
N LYS A 76 3.28 -12.68 3.23
CA LYS A 76 2.58 -13.87 3.72
C LYS A 76 2.45 -14.93 2.62
N PHE A 77 1.99 -14.53 1.43
CA PHE A 77 1.84 -15.45 0.30
C PHE A 77 3.18 -16.07 -0.13
N ALA A 78 4.25 -15.28 -0.18
CA ALA A 78 5.59 -15.77 -0.49
C ALA A 78 6.09 -16.76 0.56
N GLY A 79 5.90 -16.45 1.85
CA GLY A 79 6.23 -17.36 2.96
C GLY A 79 5.46 -18.68 2.88
N GLU A 80 4.13 -18.62 2.70
CA GLU A 80 3.29 -19.81 2.57
C GLU A 80 3.66 -20.66 1.34
N LYS A 81 4.01 -20.02 0.22
CA LYS A 81 4.41 -20.71 -1.01
C LYS A 81 5.77 -21.39 -0.89
N LEU A 82 6.72 -20.78 -0.15
CA LEU A 82 8.07 -21.31 0.02
C LEU A 82 8.18 -22.35 1.15
N TYR A 83 7.45 -22.15 2.25
CA TYR A 83 7.62 -22.91 3.49
C TYR A 83 6.37 -23.70 3.92
N GLY A 84 5.27 -23.58 3.18
CA GLY A 84 3.98 -24.17 3.52
C GLY A 84 3.15 -23.28 4.44
N LYS A 85 1.89 -23.69 4.67
CA LYS A 85 0.99 -22.95 5.54
C LYS A 85 1.46 -23.00 6.99
N PRO A 86 1.53 -21.86 7.72
CA PRO A 86 1.92 -21.87 9.11
C PRO A 86 0.85 -22.54 9.98
N MET A 87 1.25 -22.97 11.18
CA MET A 87 0.30 -23.41 12.20
C MET A 87 -0.60 -22.26 12.64
N ILE A 88 -1.75 -22.59 13.23
CA ILE A 88 -2.66 -21.60 13.83
C ILE A 88 -1.86 -20.77 14.85
N SER A 89 -1.98 -19.44 14.75
CA SER A 89 -1.24 -18.47 15.59
C SER A 89 0.26 -18.31 15.30
N HIS A 90 0.77 -18.90 14.21
CA HIS A 90 2.15 -18.72 13.74
C HIS A 90 2.20 -17.88 12.46
N GLY A 91 3.33 -17.19 12.26
CA GLY A 91 3.58 -16.37 11.07
C GLY A 91 4.19 -17.20 9.96
N ALA A 92 3.97 -16.82 8.69
CA ALA A 92 4.47 -17.55 7.53
C ALA A 92 6.02 -17.54 7.43
N LEU A 93 6.69 -16.66 8.16
CA LEU A 93 8.15 -16.52 8.19
C LEU A 93 8.74 -16.83 9.58
N GLU A 94 7.98 -17.48 10.46
CA GLU A 94 8.49 -17.85 11.77
C GLU A 94 9.69 -18.80 11.66
N GLY A 95 10.80 -18.49 12.34
CA GLY A 95 12.03 -19.25 12.15
C GLY A 95 12.92 -18.78 11.00
N LYS A 96 12.50 -17.79 10.20
CA LYS A 96 13.14 -17.43 8.93
C LYS A 96 13.77 -16.05 8.98
N ARG A 97 14.84 -15.89 8.18
CA ARG A 97 15.54 -14.63 7.95
C ARG A 97 15.11 -14.04 6.61
N VAL A 98 14.88 -12.72 6.59
CA VAL A 98 14.56 -11.96 5.37
C VAL A 98 15.47 -10.76 5.27
N PHE A 99 16.16 -10.61 4.14
CA PHE A 99 16.98 -9.44 3.87
C PHE A 99 16.11 -8.23 3.54
N CYS A 100 16.38 -7.11 4.20
CA CYS A 100 15.68 -5.84 4.00
C CYS A 100 16.69 -4.72 3.78
N SER A 101 16.31 -3.69 3.04
CA SER A 101 17.08 -2.44 2.92
C SER A 101 17.05 -1.69 4.26
N ASP A 102 18.18 -1.11 4.65
CA ASP A 102 18.31 -0.28 5.85
C ASP A 102 17.70 1.13 5.64
N MET A 103 17.80 1.67 4.43
CA MET A 103 17.18 2.93 4.03
C MET A 103 15.94 2.66 3.18
N THR A 104 14.77 2.70 3.82
CA THR A 104 13.47 2.57 3.15
C THR A 104 12.33 3.11 4.03
N PHE A 105 11.10 3.10 3.51
CA PHE A 105 9.92 3.33 4.32
C PHE A 105 9.58 2.09 5.16
N ASN A 106 9.25 2.28 6.43
CA ASN A 106 9.06 1.21 7.41
C ASN A 106 8.03 0.13 6.99
N ALA A 107 7.04 0.51 6.17
CA ALA A 107 6.04 -0.44 5.68
C ALA A 107 6.62 -1.60 4.85
N ILE A 108 7.87 -1.52 4.37
CA ILE A 108 8.55 -2.65 3.73
C ILE A 108 8.95 -3.72 4.76
N VAL A 109 9.39 -3.31 5.95
CA VAL A 109 9.94 -4.21 6.98
C VAL A 109 8.87 -4.69 7.96
N ASN A 110 7.85 -3.88 8.24
CA ASN A 110 6.76 -4.26 9.15
C ASN A 110 6.11 -5.62 8.80
N PRO A 111 5.74 -5.92 7.53
CA PRO A 111 5.25 -7.23 7.12
C PRO A 111 6.13 -8.41 7.51
N VAL A 112 7.44 -8.25 7.42
CA VAL A 112 8.43 -9.28 7.75
C VAL A 112 8.38 -9.60 9.25
N ALA A 113 8.28 -8.56 10.08
CA ALA A 113 8.10 -8.71 11.53
C ALA A 113 6.72 -9.26 11.91
N LEU A 114 5.64 -8.82 11.23
CA LEU A 114 4.28 -9.32 11.44
C LEU A 114 4.16 -10.82 11.15
N GLU A 115 4.87 -11.30 10.11
CA GLU A 115 4.97 -12.72 9.78
C GLU A 115 6.06 -13.46 10.58
N LYS A 116 6.59 -12.84 11.65
CA LYS A 116 7.48 -13.41 12.68
C LYS A 116 8.87 -13.86 12.20
N ALA A 117 9.42 -13.21 11.18
CA ALA A 117 10.83 -13.37 10.84
C ALA A 117 11.76 -12.82 11.94
N PHE A 118 12.97 -13.34 12.05
CA PHE A 118 14.02 -12.86 12.99
C PHE A 118 15.42 -12.87 12.37
#